data_AF-A0A3D9H8D7-F1
#
_entry.id   AF-A0A3D9H8D7-F1
#
_cell.length_a   1.000
_cell.length_b   1.000
_cell.length_c   1.000
_cell.angle_alpha   90.00
_cell.angle_beta   90.00
_cell.angle_gamma   90.00
#
_symmetry.space_group_name_H-M   'P 1'
#
loop_
_entity.id
_entity.type
_entity.pdbx_description
1 polymer ?
#
loop_
_entity_poly.entity_id
_entity_poly.type
_entity_poly.pdbx_seq_one_letter_code
_entity_poly.pdbx_strand_id
1 'polypeptide(L)'
;MKHLFTLLLFIPLFGFSQMALEQQLDSISTSDEATSFLKENKPKQGKLFTFNKEKHKTRLANDLFNLSKGGKKVIRTDFKKTYYKVIDKAEVDYIKFNIIVIDASKTTVEEAIEKRDKVLAQYKEGYRFKDLAKHYSTGRTAKKGGDTGWIKAGEMSAAFDEVAFNENHAIDDIFSIDDIENKKYYLAVKTENKTPIEEIVVLKFSENIE
;
A
#
# COMPACT_ATOMS: atom_id res chain seq x y z
N MET A 1 52.23 -36.81 39.51
CA MET A 1 51.20 -36.71 38.46
C MET A 1 50.06 -35.84 38.97
N LYS A 2 49.99 -34.57 38.54
CA LYS A 2 48.83 -33.69 38.77
C LYS A 2 48.36 -33.26 37.39
N HIS A 3 47.23 -33.79 36.93
CA HIS A 3 46.64 -33.41 35.65
C HIS A 3 45.95 -32.05 35.82
N LEU A 4 46.44 -31.05 35.09
CA LEU A 4 45.84 -29.73 34.99
C LEU A 4 44.65 -29.84 34.00
N PHE A 5 43.43 -29.72 34.52
CA PHE A 5 42.21 -29.74 33.71
C PHE A 5 41.98 -28.32 33.17
N THR A 6 42.35 -28.07 31.91
CA THR A 6 42.10 -26.79 31.26
C THR A 6 40.63 -26.73 30.86
N LEU A 7 39.81 -26.03 31.64
CA LEU A 7 38.42 -25.75 31.34
C LEU A 7 38.36 -24.71 30.19
N LEU A 8 38.11 -25.17 28.96
CA LEU A 8 37.91 -24.32 27.80
C LEU A 8 36.52 -23.69 27.90
N LEU A 9 36.45 -22.46 28.41
CA LEU A 9 35.25 -21.62 28.36
C LEU A 9 34.93 -21.29 26.89
N PHE A 10 33.98 -22.03 26.33
CA PHE A 10 33.36 -21.69 25.05
C PHE A 10 32.55 -20.40 25.23
N ILE A 11 33.12 -19.26 24.86
CA ILE A 11 32.39 -17.99 24.76
C ILE A 11 31.54 -18.07 23.48
N PRO A 12 30.21 -17.91 23.56
CA PRO A 12 29.37 -17.96 22.37
C PRO A 12 29.64 -16.73 21.50
N LEU A 13 30.18 -16.93 20.30
CA LEU A 13 30.41 -15.90 19.26
C LEU A 13 29.10 -15.33 18.64
N PHE A 14 27.94 -15.64 19.20
CA PHE A 14 26.63 -15.31 18.63
C PHE A 14 26.21 -13.83 18.77
N GLY A 15 26.93 -13.02 19.54
CA GLY A 15 26.60 -11.59 19.75
C GLY A 15 27.02 -10.65 18.61
N PHE A 16 28.04 -11.01 17.81
CA PHE A 16 28.60 -10.10 16.80
C PHE A 16 27.72 -9.95 15.55
N SER A 17 27.08 -11.04 15.11
CA SER A 17 26.23 -11.04 13.92
C SER A 17 24.97 -10.18 14.11
N GLN A 18 24.37 -10.23 15.31
CA GLN A 18 23.14 -9.47 15.60
C GLN A 18 23.40 -7.96 15.75
N MET A 19 24.51 -7.57 16.40
CA MET A 19 24.92 -6.16 16.42
C MET A 19 25.20 -5.63 15.01
N ALA A 20 25.82 -6.44 14.15
CA ALA A 20 26.07 -6.05 12.77
C ALA A 20 24.77 -5.82 11.97
N LEU A 21 23.76 -6.67 12.14
CA LEU A 21 22.46 -6.49 11.48
C LEU A 21 21.75 -5.21 11.93
N GLU A 22 21.68 -4.96 13.24
CA GLU A 22 21.04 -3.73 13.74
C GLU A 22 21.75 -2.47 13.23
N GLN A 23 23.08 -2.49 13.18
CA GLN A 23 23.87 -1.37 12.65
C GLN A 23 23.63 -1.16 11.15
N GLN A 24 23.52 -2.25 10.37
CA GLN A 24 23.15 -2.18 8.95
C GLN A 24 21.76 -1.58 8.77
N LEU A 25 20.76 -2.07 9.52
CA LEU A 25 19.41 -1.52 9.49
C LEU A 25 19.39 -0.03 9.88
N ASP A 26 20.23 0.38 10.83
CA ASP A 26 20.31 1.77 11.25
C ASP A 26 20.87 2.71 10.19
N SER A 27 21.83 2.23 9.39
CA SER A 27 22.39 3.00 8.27
C SER A 27 21.44 3.21 7.10
N ILE A 28 20.36 2.42 6.99
CA ILE A 28 19.39 2.56 5.90
C ILE A 28 18.53 3.81 6.14
N SER A 29 18.59 4.73 5.20
CA SER A 29 17.95 6.05 5.27
C SER A 29 16.97 6.31 4.12
N THR A 30 17.08 5.56 3.02
CA THR A 30 16.25 5.72 1.82
C THR A 30 15.53 4.44 1.42
N SER A 31 14.47 4.59 0.63
CA SER A 31 13.72 3.46 0.06
C SER A 31 14.58 2.63 -0.91
N ASP A 32 15.54 3.25 -1.60
CA ASP A 32 16.46 2.57 -2.52
C ASP A 32 17.49 1.73 -1.76
N GLU A 33 18.05 2.27 -0.67
CA GLU A 33 18.92 1.52 0.24
C GLU A 33 18.17 0.35 0.88
N ALA A 34 16.94 0.59 1.36
CA ALA A 34 16.11 -0.45 1.92
C ALA A 34 15.79 -1.55 0.90
N THR A 35 15.54 -1.17 -0.35
CA THR A 35 15.29 -2.11 -1.44
C THR A 35 16.54 -2.93 -1.77
N SER A 36 17.71 -2.29 -1.83
CA SER A 36 19.00 -2.97 -2.05
C SER A 36 19.30 -3.94 -0.91
N PHE A 37 19.15 -3.51 0.33
CA PHE A 37 19.30 -4.35 1.52
C PHE A 37 18.40 -5.59 1.47
N LEU A 38 17.12 -5.44 1.09
CA LEU A 38 16.18 -6.56 1.00
C LEU A 38 16.53 -7.56 -0.10
N LYS A 39 17.12 -7.10 -1.21
CA LYS A 39 17.60 -7.98 -2.30
C LYS A 39 18.77 -8.83 -1.83
N GLU A 40 19.68 -8.25 -1.04
CA GLU A 40 20.89 -8.93 -0.54
C GLU A 40 20.58 -9.86 0.65
N ASN A 41 19.64 -9.48 1.53
CA ASN A 41 19.42 -10.13 2.82
C ASN A 41 18.16 -10.99 2.88
N LYS A 42 18.03 -11.95 1.95
CA LYS A 42 16.91 -12.93 1.91
C LYS A 42 15.52 -12.26 1.91
N PRO A 43 14.94 -11.93 0.75
CA PRO A 43 13.70 -11.15 0.65
C PRO A 43 12.47 -11.77 1.36
N LYS A 44 12.49 -13.07 1.70
CA LYS A 44 11.44 -13.70 2.52
C LYS A 44 11.37 -13.16 3.95
N GLN A 45 12.45 -12.54 4.44
CA GLN A 45 12.60 -12.07 5.81
C GLN A 45 12.21 -10.59 5.98
N GLY A 46 12.06 -9.83 4.90
CA GLY A 46 11.71 -8.42 5.00
C GLY A 46 10.91 -7.88 3.82
N LYS A 47 10.33 -6.71 4.01
CA LYS A 47 9.52 -6.00 3.01
C LYS A 47 9.39 -4.52 3.38
N LEU A 48 9.36 -3.65 2.38
CA LEU A 48 8.90 -2.28 2.51
C LEU A 48 7.36 -2.24 2.53
N PHE A 49 6.81 -1.59 3.55
CA PHE A 49 5.39 -1.37 3.71
C PHE A 49 5.08 0.12 3.67
N THR A 50 4.04 0.50 2.96
CA THR A 50 3.48 1.83 3.02
C THR A 50 2.27 1.82 3.94
N PHE A 51 2.32 2.62 5.00
CA PHE A 51 1.19 2.82 5.89
C PHE A 51 0.61 4.21 5.64
N ASN A 52 -0.66 4.23 5.23
CA ASN A 52 -1.50 5.42 5.22
C ASN A 52 -2.27 5.52 6.55
N LYS A 53 -2.25 6.69 7.20
CA LYS A 53 -2.82 6.90 8.55
C LYS A 53 -4.32 6.68 8.61
N GLU A 54 -5.06 6.93 7.54
CA GLU A 54 -6.51 6.67 7.47
C GLU A 54 -6.83 5.19 7.30
N LYS A 55 -6.03 4.45 6.54
CA LYS A 55 -6.25 3.01 6.29
C LYS A 55 -5.74 2.13 7.45
N HIS A 56 -4.67 2.50 8.14
CA HIS A 56 -3.99 1.63 9.09
C HIS A 56 -4.11 2.14 10.53
N LYS A 57 -5.12 1.63 11.25
CA LYS A 57 -5.42 2.03 12.64
C LYS A 57 -5.01 0.99 13.71
N THR A 58 -4.17 0.02 13.34
CA THR A 58 -3.70 -1.01 14.30
C THR A 58 -2.77 -0.39 15.35
N ARG A 59 -2.62 -1.02 16.52
CA ARG A 59 -1.67 -0.58 17.55
C ARG A 59 -0.25 -0.40 16.98
N LEU A 60 0.21 -1.36 16.18
CA LEU A 60 1.51 -1.27 15.53
C LEU A 60 1.59 -0.06 14.60
N ALA A 61 0.60 0.17 13.76
CA ALA A 61 0.60 1.33 12.86
C ALA A 61 0.64 2.64 13.65
N ASN A 62 -0.18 2.79 14.69
CA ASN A 62 -0.17 3.98 15.56
C ASN A 62 1.20 4.20 16.22
N ASP A 63 1.82 3.12 16.73
CA ASP A 63 3.17 3.20 17.29
C ASP A 63 4.20 3.66 16.25
N LEU A 64 4.07 3.21 15.00
CA LEU A 64 4.99 3.59 13.92
C LEU A 64 4.76 5.04 13.45
N PHE A 65 3.53 5.52 13.40
CA PHE A 65 3.24 6.93 13.08
C PHE A 65 3.79 7.88 14.15
N ASN A 66 3.88 7.44 15.40
CA ASN A 66 4.49 8.25 16.47
C ASN A 66 6.02 8.32 16.38
N LEU A 67 6.67 7.52 15.53
CA LEU A 67 8.10 7.60 15.30
C LEU A 67 8.43 8.69 14.27
N SER A 68 9.59 9.31 14.43
CA SER A 68 10.20 10.13 13.38
C SER A 68 10.80 9.24 12.28
N LYS A 69 11.09 9.84 11.13
CA LYS A 69 11.96 9.24 10.12
C LYS A 69 13.27 8.76 10.77
N GLY A 70 13.71 7.56 10.42
CA GLY A 70 14.85 6.85 11.01
C GLY A 70 14.52 6.06 12.29
N GLY A 71 13.42 6.38 12.96
CA GLY A 71 12.98 5.70 14.18
C GLY A 71 12.64 4.23 13.94
N LYS A 72 12.85 3.37 14.94
CA LYS A 72 12.58 1.94 14.85
C LYS A 72 11.77 1.41 16.03
N LYS A 73 10.91 0.43 15.74
CA LYS A 73 10.25 -0.42 16.72
C LYS A 73 10.72 -1.86 16.53
N VAL A 74 11.05 -2.53 17.63
CA VAL A 74 11.43 -3.95 17.61
C VAL A 74 10.38 -4.77 18.35
N ILE A 75 9.91 -5.84 17.73
CA ILE A 75 9.00 -6.81 18.34
C ILE A 75 9.74 -8.14 18.43
N ARG A 76 9.86 -8.66 19.66
CA ARG A 76 10.48 -9.95 19.96
C ARG A 76 9.41 -10.95 20.40
N THR A 77 9.43 -12.14 19.81
CA THR A 77 8.74 -13.33 20.30
C THR A 77 9.80 -14.39 20.63
N ASP A 78 9.40 -15.55 21.11
CA ASP A 78 10.34 -16.63 21.47
C ASP A 78 11.14 -17.13 20.25
N PHE A 79 10.53 -17.10 19.07
CA PHE A 79 11.12 -17.65 17.84
C PHE A 79 11.66 -16.59 16.88
N LYS A 80 11.32 -15.32 17.08
CA LYS A 80 11.51 -14.30 16.05
C LYS A 80 11.72 -12.90 16.61
N LYS A 81 12.67 -12.18 16.03
CA LYS A 81 12.84 -10.74 16.23
C LYS A 81 12.49 -10.01 14.94
N THR A 82 11.60 -9.04 15.03
CA THR A 82 11.14 -8.24 13.89
C THR A 82 11.42 -6.77 14.12
N TYR A 83 12.15 -6.15 13.20
CA TYR A 83 12.45 -4.74 13.15
C TYR A 83 11.47 -4.04 12.22
N TYR A 84 10.99 -2.88 12.63
CA TYR A 84 10.21 -1.95 11.83
C TYR A 84 10.88 -0.59 11.89
N LYS A 85 11.54 -0.18 10.81
CA LYS A 85 12.21 1.13 10.73
C LYS A 85 11.41 2.05 9.81
N VAL A 86 11.08 3.25 10.28
CA VAL A 86 10.46 4.29 9.46
C VAL A 86 11.54 4.86 8.53
N ILE A 87 11.45 4.51 7.25
CA ILE A 87 12.36 4.96 6.20
C ILE A 87 11.96 6.33 5.69
N ASP A 88 10.66 6.57 5.58
CA ASP A 88 10.16 7.86 5.15
C ASP A 88 8.84 8.21 5.82
N LYS A 89 8.56 9.51 5.88
CA LYS A 89 7.37 10.07 6.52
C LYS A 89 7.01 11.39 5.85
N ALA A 90 5.80 11.47 5.29
CA ALA A 90 5.33 12.64 4.55
C ALA A 90 3.80 12.79 4.65
N GLU A 91 3.30 13.98 4.36
CA GLU A 91 1.90 14.20 4.01
C GLU A 91 1.74 13.95 2.52
N VAL A 92 0.88 13.00 2.15
CA VAL A 92 0.63 12.64 0.75
C VAL A 92 -0.83 12.92 0.45
N ASP A 93 -1.08 13.47 -0.72
CA ASP A 93 -2.43 13.81 -1.12
C ASP A 93 -3.21 12.59 -1.60
N TYR A 94 -4.37 12.39 -1.00
CA TYR A 94 -5.31 11.33 -1.33
C TYR A 94 -6.66 11.90 -1.78
N ILE A 95 -7.35 11.16 -2.64
CA ILE A 95 -8.71 11.46 -3.09
C ILE A 95 -9.56 10.19 -2.91
N LYS A 96 -10.86 10.35 -2.65
CA LYS A 96 -11.79 9.24 -2.55
C LYS A 96 -12.78 9.26 -3.70
N PHE A 97 -12.97 8.12 -4.36
CA PHE A 97 -13.92 7.97 -5.45
C PHE A 97 -14.87 6.81 -5.19
N ASN A 98 -16.03 6.86 -5.85
CA ASN A 98 -16.80 5.66 -6.16
C ASN A 98 -16.60 5.35 -7.65
N ILE A 99 -16.31 4.10 -7.99
CA ILE A 99 -16.07 3.68 -9.37
C ILE A 99 -16.94 2.50 -9.82
N ILE A 100 -17.33 2.53 -11.09
CA ILE A 100 -17.86 1.39 -11.85
C ILE A 100 -16.84 1.06 -12.91
N VAL A 101 -16.37 -0.18 -12.94
CA VAL A 101 -15.39 -0.66 -13.92
C VAL A 101 -16.11 -1.59 -14.89
N ILE A 102 -15.97 -1.34 -16.18
CA ILE A 102 -16.38 -2.27 -17.24
C ILE A 102 -15.09 -2.81 -17.87
N ASP A 103 -14.91 -4.13 -17.78
CA ASP A 103 -13.73 -4.83 -18.28
C ASP A 103 -14.02 -5.41 -19.68
N ALA A 104 -13.29 -4.90 -20.67
CA ALA A 104 -13.39 -5.30 -22.07
C ALA A 104 -12.44 -6.45 -22.45
N SER A 105 -11.89 -7.19 -21.49
CA SER A 105 -11.07 -8.38 -21.77
C SER A 105 -11.87 -9.57 -22.32
N LYS A 106 -13.20 -9.56 -22.12
CA LYS A 106 -14.12 -10.66 -22.51
C LYS A 106 -15.25 -10.23 -23.46
N THR A 107 -15.21 -9.00 -23.97
CA THR A 107 -16.24 -8.35 -24.79
C THR A 107 -15.54 -7.36 -25.72
N THR A 108 -16.22 -6.73 -26.68
CA THR A 108 -15.58 -5.69 -27.51
C THR A 108 -15.47 -4.36 -26.76
N VAL A 109 -14.65 -3.45 -27.29
CA VAL A 109 -14.53 -2.09 -26.75
C VAL A 109 -15.85 -1.34 -26.86
N GLU A 110 -16.53 -1.49 -27.99
CA GLU A 110 -17.82 -0.88 -28.29
C GLU A 110 -18.88 -1.36 -27.30
N GLU A 111 -18.97 -2.67 -27.06
CA GLU A 111 -19.91 -3.25 -26.08
C GLU A 111 -19.62 -2.75 -24.65
N ALA A 112 -18.35 -2.58 -24.29
CA ALA A 112 -17.97 -2.05 -22.98
C ALA A 112 -18.36 -0.58 -22.80
N ILE A 113 -18.15 0.24 -23.84
CA ILE A 113 -18.55 1.65 -23.88
C ILE A 113 -20.07 1.76 -23.83
N GLU A 114 -20.80 1.01 -24.66
CA GLU A 114 -22.28 0.99 -24.63
C GLU A 114 -22.82 0.60 -23.25
N LYS A 115 -22.20 -0.40 -22.60
CA LYS A 115 -22.57 -0.80 -21.24
C LYS A 115 -22.30 0.32 -20.23
N ARG A 116 -21.16 1.00 -20.32
CA ARG A 116 -20.85 2.16 -19.46
C ARG A 116 -21.87 3.28 -19.67
N ASP A 117 -22.17 3.61 -20.91
CA ASP A 117 -23.07 4.72 -21.26
C ASP A 117 -24.51 4.42 -20.83
N LYS A 118 -24.94 3.16 -20.90
CA LYS A 118 -26.20 2.70 -20.31
C LYS A 118 -26.23 2.92 -18.79
N VAL A 119 -25.14 2.60 -18.08
CA VAL A 119 -25.06 2.81 -16.63
C VAL A 119 -25.08 4.31 -16.29
N LEU A 120 -24.42 5.14 -17.09
CA LEU A 120 -24.45 6.59 -16.94
C LEU A 120 -25.88 7.14 -17.13
N ALA A 121 -26.62 6.64 -18.13
CA ALA A 121 -28.02 7.01 -18.35
C ALA A 121 -28.89 6.65 -17.13
N GLN A 122 -28.75 5.43 -16.59
CA GLN A 122 -29.46 5.02 -15.38
C GLN A 122 -29.07 5.89 -14.17
N TYR A 123 -27.80 6.25 -14.01
CA TYR A 123 -27.41 7.17 -12.93
C TYR A 123 -28.12 8.53 -13.08
N LYS A 124 -28.20 9.07 -14.30
CA LYS A 124 -28.92 10.33 -14.60
C LYS A 124 -30.43 10.23 -14.40
N GLU A 125 -31.02 9.04 -14.50
CA GLU A 125 -32.42 8.77 -14.13
C GLU A 125 -32.65 8.72 -12.61
N GLY A 126 -31.60 8.83 -11.78
CA GLY A 126 -31.69 8.88 -10.32
C GLY A 126 -31.38 7.55 -9.62
N TYR A 127 -30.93 6.53 -10.34
CA TYR A 127 -30.48 5.29 -9.71
C TYR A 127 -29.21 5.55 -8.89
N ARG A 128 -29.15 4.94 -7.70
CA ARG A 128 -28.01 5.14 -6.78
C ARG A 128 -26.75 4.52 -7.37
N PHE A 129 -25.67 5.31 -7.44
CA PHE A 129 -24.37 4.85 -7.96
C PHE A 129 -23.90 3.54 -7.31
N LYS A 130 -24.05 3.41 -5.99
CA LYS A 130 -23.63 2.21 -5.25
C LYS A 130 -24.33 0.93 -5.71
N ASP A 131 -25.59 1.05 -6.14
CA ASP A 131 -26.41 -0.10 -6.54
C ASP A 131 -26.09 -0.47 -8.00
N LEU A 132 -25.88 0.54 -8.85
CA LEU A 132 -25.32 0.37 -10.18
C LEU A 132 -23.93 -0.28 -10.15
N ALA A 133 -23.06 0.15 -9.24
CA ALA A 133 -21.73 -0.43 -9.07
C ALA A 133 -21.79 -1.89 -8.65
N LYS A 134 -22.68 -2.27 -7.73
CA LYS A 134 -22.87 -3.67 -7.34
C LYS A 134 -23.39 -4.54 -8.49
N HIS A 135 -24.20 -3.97 -9.37
CA HIS A 135 -24.84 -4.71 -10.46
C HIS A 135 -23.96 -4.83 -11.71
N TYR A 136 -23.31 -3.73 -12.11
CA TYR A 136 -22.62 -3.64 -13.40
C TYR A 136 -21.11 -3.72 -13.34
N SER A 137 -20.49 -3.33 -12.21
CA SER A 137 -19.03 -3.21 -12.11
C SER A 137 -18.37 -4.59 -12.05
N THR A 138 -17.32 -4.78 -12.86
CA THR A 138 -16.43 -5.94 -12.80
C THR A 138 -15.25 -5.73 -11.85
N GLY A 139 -15.14 -4.53 -11.27
CA GLY A 139 -14.03 -4.13 -10.39
C GLY A 139 -14.11 -4.72 -8.98
N ARG A 140 -12.97 -4.71 -8.27
CA ARG A 140 -12.85 -5.24 -6.90
C ARG A 140 -13.72 -4.49 -5.87
N THR A 141 -14.09 -3.25 -6.16
CA THR A 141 -14.91 -2.38 -5.31
C THR A 141 -16.41 -2.55 -5.54
N ALA A 142 -16.83 -3.36 -6.54
CA ALA A 142 -18.25 -3.55 -6.91
C ALA A 142 -19.13 -3.90 -5.70
N LYS A 143 -18.74 -4.89 -4.90
CA LYS A 143 -19.49 -5.32 -3.70
C LYS A 143 -19.60 -4.22 -2.64
N LYS A 144 -18.68 -3.26 -2.62
CA LYS A 144 -18.66 -2.09 -1.72
C LYS A 144 -19.35 -0.87 -2.34
N GLY A 145 -20.07 -1.04 -3.44
CA GLY A 145 -20.75 0.07 -4.12
C GLY A 145 -19.80 1.00 -4.88
N GLY A 146 -18.63 0.50 -5.27
CA GLY A 146 -17.64 1.28 -6.01
C GLY A 146 -16.63 2.02 -5.15
N ASP A 147 -16.80 2.08 -3.83
CA ASP A 147 -15.92 2.82 -2.92
C ASP A 147 -14.46 2.34 -3.00
N THR A 148 -13.57 3.23 -3.46
CA THR A 148 -12.12 2.99 -3.58
C THR A 148 -11.38 3.06 -2.24
N GLY A 149 -12.00 3.66 -1.23
CA GLY A 149 -11.28 4.28 -0.12
C GLY A 149 -10.41 5.43 -0.62
N TRP A 150 -9.58 5.97 0.26
CA TRP A 150 -8.55 6.94 -0.11
C TRP A 150 -7.55 6.32 -1.09
N ILE A 151 -7.39 6.86 -2.28
CA ILE A 151 -6.33 6.47 -3.22
C ILE A 151 -5.47 7.68 -3.59
N LYS A 152 -4.21 7.44 -3.92
CA LYS A 152 -3.29 8.47 -4.42
C LYS A 152 -2.91 8.17 -5.87
N ALA A 153 -2.44 9.18 -6.59
CA ALA A 153 -1.90 9.00 -7.94
C ALA A 153 -0.79 7.92 -7.92
N GLY A 154 -0.79 7.08 -8.95
CA GLY A 154 0.08 5.91 -9.11
C GLY A 154 -0.47 4.63 -8.49
N GLU A 155 -1.59 4.66 -7.74
CA GLU A 155 -2.26 3.45 -7.26
C GLU A 155 -3.20 2.81 -8.31
N MET A 156 -3.59 3.59 -9.33
CA MET A 156 -4.42 3.16 -10.46
C MET A 156 -3.60 3.18 -11.76
N SER A 157 -4.24 3.08 -12.93
CA SER A 157 -3.55 3.21 -14.22
C SER A 157 -3.27 4.68 -14.56
N ALA A 158 -2.28 4.91 -15.43
CA ALA A 158 -1.94 6.27 -15.88
C ALA A 158 -3.14 6.99 -16.51
N ALA A 159 -3.96 6.29 -17.30
CA ALA A 159 -5.19 6.84 -17.86
C ALA A 159 -6.22 7.25 -16.78
N PHE A 160 -6.32 6.46 -15.70
CA PHE A 160 -7.17 6.84 -14.57
C PHE A 160 -6.63 8.08 -13.86
N ASP A 161 -5.33 8.15 -13.63
CA ASP A 161 -4.71 9.29 -12.95
C ASP A 161 -4.83 10.58 -13.77
N GLU A 162 -4.65 10.49 -15.09
CA GLU A 162 -4.78 11.63 -16.00
C GLU A 162 -6.13 12.31 -15.87
N VAL A 163 -7.22 11.55 -15.92
CA VAL A 163 -8.57 12.12 -15.83
C VAL A 163 -8.95 12.41 -14.37
N ALA A 164 -8.83 11.43 -13.48
CA ALA A 164 -9.40 11.54 -12.13
C ALA A 164 -8.59 12.44 -11.17
N PHE A 165 -7.27 12.57 -11.37
CA PHE A 165 -6.39 13.35 -10.47
C PHE A 165 -5.89 14.65 -11.09
N ASN A 166 -5.66 14.72 -12.41
CA ASN A 166 -5.11 15.91 -13.04
C ASN A 166 -6.19 16.88 -13.55
N GLU A 167 -7.42 16.42 -13.78
CA GLU A 167 -8.55 17.29 -14.11
C GLU A 167 -9.27 17.83 -12.86
N ASN A 168 -9.98 18.95 -13.03
CA ASN A 168 -10.68 19.62 -11.94
C ASN A 168 -12.14 19.14 -11.82
N HIS A 169 -12.35 17.98 -11.21
CA HIS A 169 -13.69 17.46 -10.89
C HIS A 169 -14.19 17.98 -9.54
N ALA A 170 -15.46 18.41 -9.50
CA ALA A 170 -16.16 18.75 -8.27
C ALA A 170 -16.51 17.47 -7.48
N ILE A 171 -16.82 17.62 -6.18
CA ILE A 171 -17.44 16.52 -5.43
C ILE A 171 -18.81 16.21 -6.05
N ASP A 172 -19.16 14.93 -6.10
CA ASP A 172 -20.35 14.36 -6.74
C ASP A 172 -20.41 14.51 -8.26
N ASP A 173 -19.36 15.03 -8.90
CA ASP A 173 -19.24 15.04 -10.36
C ASP A 173 -19.02 13.62 -10.88
N ILE A 174 -19.76 13.24 -11.94
CA ILE A 174 -19.64 11.95 -12.62
C ILE A 174 -18.94 12.12 -13.96
N PHE A 175 -17.89 11.34 -14.16
CA PHE A 175 -17.08 11.40 -15.38
C PHE A 175 -16.65 10.01 -15.83
N SER A 176 -16.29 9.91 -17.11
CA SER A 176 -15.85 8.68 -17.75
C SER A 176 -14.34 8.68 -17.92
N ILE A 177 -13.74 7.49 -17.85
CA ILE A 177 -12.30 7.30 -18.07
C ILE A 177 -12.12 6.10 -19.00
N ASP A 178 -11.33 6.28 -20.05
CA ASP A 178 -11.02 5.24 -21.04
C ASP A 178 -9.58 4.77 -20.88
N ASP A 179 -9.39 3.62 -20.23
CA ASP A 179 -8.10 2.98 -20.05
C ASP A 179 -7.93 1.89 -21.12
N ILE A 180 -7.66 2.36 -22.33
CA ILE A 180 -7.55 1.54 -23.54
C ILE A 180 -6.48 0.46 -23.38
N GLU A 181 -5.33 0.81 -22.79
CA GLU A 181 -4.21 -0.09 -22.56
C GLU A 181 -4.62 -1.30 -21.72
N ASN A 182 -5.35 -1.07 -20.62
CA ASN A 182 -5.79 -2.13 -19.73
C ASN A 182 -7.19 -2.67 -20.08
N LYS A 183 -7.79 -2.22 -21.19
CA LYS A 183 -9.14 -2.58 -21.63
C LYS A 183 -10.20 -2.34 -20.54
N LYS A 184 -10.09 -1.23 -19.81
CA LYS A 184 -11.01 -0.86 -18.73
C LYS A 184 -11.68 0.46 -19.03
N TYR A 185 -12.98 0.52 -18.78
CA TYR A 185 -13.79 1.71 -18.97
C TYR A 185 -14.46 2.03 -17.65
N TYR A 186 -14.25 3.24 -17.14
CA TYR A 186 -14.73 3.63 -15.83
C TYR A 186 -15.86 4.65 -15.93
N LEU A 187 -16.81 4.56 -15.00
CA LEU A 187 -17.48 5.74 -14.48
C LEU A 187 -16.93 6.00 -13.08
N ALA A 188 -16.52 7.22 -12.82
CA ALA A 188 -16.03 7.65 -11.52
C ALA A 188 -16.89 8.79 -10.99
N VAL A 189 -17.12 8.78 -9.68
CA VAL A 189 -17.68 9.91 -8.95
C VAL A 189 -16.70 10.29 -7.86
N LYS A 190 -16.27 11.55 -7.84
CA LYS A 190 -15.42 12.06 -6.77
C LYS A 190 -16.25 12.28 -5.52
N THR A 191 -15.87 11.63 -4.42
CA THR A 191 -16.65 11.66 -3.16
C THR A 191 -16.00 12.50 -2.07
N GLU A 192 -14.68 12.69 -2.13
CA GLU A 192 -13.96 13.55 -1.21
C GLU A 192 -12.93 14.36 -2.00
N ASN A 193 -12.62 15.56 -1.50
CA ASN A 193 -11.56 16.37 -2.08
C ASN A 193 -10.17 15.84 -1.72
N LYS A 194 -9.18 16.37 -2.44
CA LYS A 194 -7.77 16.19 -2.16
C LYS A 194 -7.48 16.50 -0.69
N THR A 195 -7.07 15.47 0.04
CA THR A 195 -6.83 15.51 1.48
C THR A 195 -5.41 15.05 1.76
N PRO A 196 -4.55 15.87 2.37
CA PRO A 196 -3.25 15.44 2.85
C PRO A 196 -3.43 14.39 3.96
N ILE A 197 -2.82 13.23 3.78
CA ILE A 197 -2.82 12.15 4.77
C ILE A 197 -1.38 11.75 5.06
N GLU A 198 -1.05 11.71 6.36
CA GLU A 198 0.23 11.20 6.85
C GLU A 198 0.46 9.76 6.36
N GLU A 199 1.56 9.59 5.64
CA GLU A 199 2.05 8.33 5.12
C GLU A 199 3.46 8.06 5.65
N ILE A 200 3.71 6.81 6.03
CA ILE A 200 5.05 6.33 6.36
C ILE A 200 5.44 5.14 5.48
N VAL A 201 6.70 5.12 5.06
CA VAL A 201 7.33 3.94 4.46
C VAL A 201 8.15 3.25 5.53
N VAL A 202 7.91 1.96 5.74
CA VAL A 202 8.48 1.18 6.83
C VAL A 202 9.19 -0.04 6.28
N LEU A 203 10.49 -0.14 6.58
CA LEU A 203 11.26 -1.36 6.39
C LEU A 203 10.93 -2.32 7.53
N LYS A 204 10.23 -3.41 7.19
CA LYS A 204 10.11 -4.57 8.06
C LYS A 204 11.21 -5.56 7.73
N PHE A 205 11.94 -6.03 8.73
CA PHE A 205 12.88 -7.14 8.59
C PHE A 205 12.77 -8.09 9.76
N SER A 206 12.99 -9.39 9.57
CA SER A 206 12.90 -10.35 10.65
C SER A 206 13.94 -11.44 10.61
N GLU A 207 14.46 -11.77 11.78
CA GLU A 207 15.38 -12.88 12.02
C GLU A 207 14.73 -13.90 12.96
N ASN A 208 15.09 -15.17 12.78
CA ASN A 208 14.75 -16.20 13.75
C ASN A 208 15.65 -16.03 14.97
N ILE A 209 15.11 -16.31 16.14
CA ILE A 209 15.89 -16.44 17.37
C ILE A 209 16.15 -17.93 17.50
N GLU A 210 17.42 -18.31 17.40
CA GLU A 210 17.90 -19.66 17.70
C GLU A 210 17.90 -19.93 19.20
#